data_AF-A0A4Q5WJ07-F1
#
_entry.id   AF-A0A4Q5WJ07-F1
#
_cell.length_a   1.000
_cell.length_b   1.000
_cell.length_c   1.000
_cell.angle_alpha   90.00
_cell.angle_beta   90.00
_cell.angle_gamma   90.00
#
_symmetry.space_group_name_H-M   'P 1'
#
loop_
_entity.id
_entity.type
_entity.pdbx_description
1 polymer ?
#
loop_
_entity_poly.entity_id
_entity_poly.type
_entity_poly.pdbx_seq_one_letter_code
_entity_poly.pdbx_strand_id
1 'polypeptide(L)'
;MLRGWNDDRRGHVSVVKEIVDTRTIRVDHANWMRGGEISINVPVTDVSPDNDWSQVRIWHVPGGYWGGRTYQVQGFIHPYRLDGGAGFTVSATPRS
;
A
#
# COMPACT_ATOMS: atom_id res chain seq x y z
N MET A 1 -21.67 22.39 7.33
CA MET A 1 -21.34 21.95 5.95
C MET A 1 -19.85 21.69 5.88
N LEU A 2 -19.42 20.42 5.85
CA LEU A 2 -17.99 20.08 5.93
C LEU A 2 -17.40 19.95 4.50
N ARG A 3 -16.71 21.00 4.05
CA ARG A 3 -15.75 20.91 2.93
C ARG A 3 -14.46 20.29 3.48
N GLY A 4 -13.83 19.37 2.75
CA GLY A 4 -12.48 18.88 3.12
C GLY A 4 -12.11 17.45 2.73
N TRP A 5 -12.87 16.76 1.87
CA TRP A 5 -12.58 15.37 1.50
C TRP A 5 -11.41 15.16 0.52
N ASN A 6 -10.76 16.22 0.04
CA ASN A 6 -9.76 16.16 -1.03
C ASN A 6 -8.56 17.06 -0.71
N ASP A 7 -7.62 16.57 0.11
CA ASP A 7 -6.38 17.26 0.49
C ASP A 7 -5.21 16.27 0.45
N ASP A 8 -4.05 16.70 -0.04
CA ASP A 8 -2.82 15.92 -0.27
C ASP A 8 -2.18 15.41 1.03
N ARG A 9 -2.75 15.77 2.19
CA ARG A 9 -2.34 15.37 3.54
C ARG A 9 -2.90 14.01 3.98
N ARG A 10 -3.72 13.34 3.17
CA ARG A 10 -4.27 12.02 3.51
C ARG A 10 -3.51 10.91 2.78
N GLY A 11 -2.76 10.11 3.54
CA GLY A 11 -2.20 8.85 3.07
C GLY A 11 -3.25 7.76 2.98
N HIS A 12 -2.89 6.63 2.38
CA HIS A 12 -3.74 5.44 2.29
C HIS A 12 -2.97 4.22 2.74
N VAL A 13 -3.64 3.34 3.47
CA VAL A 13 -3.06 2.09 3.96
C VAL A 13 -3.91 0.95 3.42
N SER A 14 -3.22 -0.10 2.97
CA SER A 14 -3.82 -1.36 2.55
C SER A 14 -3.12 -2.50 3.28
N VAL A 15 -3.82 -3.60 3.51
CA VAL A 15 -3.25 -4.80 4.12
C VAL A 15 -2.76 -5.71 3.01
N VAL A 16 -1.48 -6.08 3.03
CA VAL A 16 -0.93 -7.08 2.12
C VAL A 16 -1.41 -8.47 2.55
N LYS A 17 -2.02 -9.20 1.60
CA LYS A 17 -2.58 -10.53 1.82
C LYS A 17 -1.71 -11.62 1.24
N GLU A 18 -1.07 -11.34 0.11
CA GLU A 18 -0.31 -12.30 -0.65
C GLU A 18 0.81 -11.56 -1.39
N ILE A 19 2.00 -12.16 -1.40
CA ILE A 19 3.09 -11.78 -2.30
C ILE A 19 3.03 -12.76 -3.46
N VAL A 20 2.66 -12.27 -4.64
CA VAL A 20 2.48 -13.09 -5.84
C VAL A 20 3.83 -13.34 -6.51
N ASP A 21 4.62 -12.28 -6.66
CA ASP A 21 5.98 -12.33 -7.22
C ASP A 21 6.82 -11.15 -6.68
N THR A 22 8.01 -10.93 -7.25
CA THR A 22 8.93 -9.88 -6.81
C THR A 22 8.40 -8.46 -7.01
N ARG A 23 7.39 -8.27 -7.87
CA ARG A 23 6.80 -6.98 -8.24
C ARG A 23 5.28 -6.94 -8.09
N THR A 24 4.64 -8.00 -7.60
CA THR A 24 3.18 -8.07 -7.50
C THR A 24 2.74 -8.57 -6.14
N ILE A 25 1.81 -7.84 -5.52
CA ILE A 25 1.14 -8.21 -4.28
C ILE A 25 -0.38 -8.12 -4.45
N ARG A 26 -1.11 -8.81 -3.57
CA ARG A 26 -2.55 -8.59 -3.40
C ARG A 26 -2.83 -7.89 -2.09
N VAL A 27 -3.75 -6.94 -2.13
CA VAL A 27 -4.12 -6.15 -0.96
C VAL A 27 -5.62 -6.13 -0.71
N ASP A 28 -5.98 -5.99 0.55
CA ASP A 28 -7.31 -5.60 0.99
C ASP A 28 -7.29 -4.14 1.44
N HIS A 29 -8.25 -3.33 0.99
CA HIS A 29 -8.41 -1.95 1.41
C HIS A 29 -9.86 -1.47 1.33
N ALA A 30 -10.22 -0.53 2.20
CA ALA A 30 -11.55 0.05 2.26
C ALA A 30 -11.53 1.51 1.81
N ASN A 31 -12.66 1.97 1.27
CA ASN A 31 -12.93 3.39 0.96
C ASN A 31 -11.98 4.03 -0.07
N TRP A 32 -11.32 3.20 -0.90
CA TRP A 32 -10.46 3.68 -1.99
C TRP A 32 -11.26 4.12 -3.23
N MET A 33 -12.37 3.43 -3.51
CA MET A 33 -13.36 3.85 -4.51
C MET A 33 -14.49 4.62 -3.84
N ARG A 34 -15.07 5.58 -4.59
CA ARG A 34 -16.03 6.63 -4.14
C ARG A 34 -17.32 6.13 -3.45
N GLY A 35 -17.48 4.83 -3.20
CA GLY A 35 -18.70 4.19 -2.68
C GLY A 35 -18.63 3.64 -1.25
N GLY A 36 -17.53 3.79 -0.51
CA GLY A 36 -17.42 3.21 0.83
C GLY A 36 -17.18 1.69 0.85
N GLU A 37 -16.74 1.15 -0.28
CA GLU A 37 -16.59 -0.29 -0.51
C GLU A 37 -15.27 -0.82 0.07
N ILE A 38 -15.32 -2.06 0.56
CA ILE A 38 -14.13 -2.86 0.84
C ILE A 38 -13.76 -3.57 -0.45
N SER A 39 -12.59 -3.27 -1.00
CA SER A 39 -12.02 -4.02 -2.12
C SER A 39 -11.04 -5.05 -1.56
N ILE A 40 -11.27 -6.31 -1.91
CA ILE A 40 -10.47 -7.45 -1.46
C ILE A 40 -9.65 -8.01 -2.62
N ASN A 41 -8.49 -8.59 -2.31
CA ASN A 41 -7.60 -9.24 -3.27
C ASN A 41 -7.24 -8.37 -4.49
N VAL A 42 -7.09 -7.06 -4.28
CA VAL A 42 -6.76 -6.12 -5.36
C VAL A 42 -5.29 -6.27 -5.73
N PRO A 43 -4.95 -6.56 -7.00
CA PRO A 43 -3.56 -6.59 -7.43
C PRO A 43 -2.92 -5.20 -7.40
N VAL A 44 -1.69 -5.15 -6.89
CA VAL A 44 -0.81 -3.98 -6.90
C VAL A 44 0.53 -4.40 -7.48
N THR A 45 1.07 -3.58 -8.39
CA THR A 45 2.35 -3.86 -9.04
C THR A 45 3.35 -2.74 -8.81
N ASP A 46 4.61 -3.11 -8.54
CA ASP A 46 5.76 -2.23 -8.46
C ASP A 46 6.23 -1.81 -9.85
N VAL A 47 6.15 -0.50 -10.10
CA VAL A 47 6.60 0.15 -11.34
C VAL A 47 7.82 1.03 -11.11
N SER A 48 8.46 0.94 -9.94
CA SER A 48 9.71 1.65 -9.65
C SER A 48 10.83 1.19 -10.59
N PRO A 49 11.69 2.11 -11.05
CA PRO A 49 12.88 1.76 -11.83
C PRO A 49 13.80 0.79 -11.09
N ASP A 50 13.92 0.98 -9.77
CA ASP A 50 14.91 0.30 -8.92
C ASP A 50 14.39 -0.97 -8.25
N ASN A 51 13.13 -1.37 -8.51
CA ASN A 51 12.48 -2.53 -7.89
C ASN A 51 12.39 -2.44 -6.36
N ASP A 52 12.19 -1.23 -5.85
CA ASP A 52 12.24 -0.90 -4.42
C ASP A 52 10.85 -0.57 -3.84
N TRP A 53 9.79 -0.84 -4.61
CA TRP A 53 8.39 -0.56 -4.25
C TRP A 53 8.07 0.92 -4.04
N SER A 54 8.97 1.87 -4.37
CA SER A 54 8.73 3.30 -4.20
C SER A 54 7.57 3.83 -5.05
N GLN A 55 7.22 3.12 -6.13
CA GLN A 55 6.17 3.51 -7.07
C GLN A 55 5.29 2.33 -7.43
N VAL A 56 3.96 2.46 -7.27
CA VAL A 56 3.02 1.37 -7.56
C VAL A 56 1.88 1.79 -8.47
N ARG A 57 1.33 0.81 -9.18
CA ARG A 57 0.02 0.90 -9.85
C ARG A 57 -0.96 -0.08 -9.24
N ILE A 58 -2.22 0.30 -9.24
CA ILE A 58 -3.31 -0.49 -8.65
C ILE A 58 -4.22 -0.95 -9.78
N TRP A 59 -4.62 -2.22 -9.73
CA TRP A 59 -5.57 -2.78 -10.67
C TRP A 59 -6.97 -2.21 -10.45
N HIS A 60 -7.60 -1.76 -11.52
CA HIS A 60 -8.99 -1.33 -11.51
C HIS A 60 -9.89 -2.55 -11.70
N VAL A 61 -10.35 -3.13 -10.59
CA VAL A 61 -11.12 -4.39 -10.57
C VAL A 61 -12.34 -4.35 -11.51
N PRO A 62 -13.22 -3.33 -11.49
CA PRO A 62 -14.42 -3.36 -12.34
C PRO A 62 -14.11 -3.24 -13.84
N GLY A 63 -13.02 -2.58 -14.19
CA GLY A 63 -12.65 -2.35 -15.59
C GLY A 63 -11.66 -3.37 -16.14
N GLY A 64 -11.03 -4.19 -15.29
CA GLY A 64 -10.09 -5.21 -15.73
C GLY A 64 -8.83 -4.64 -16.38
N TYR A 65 -8.30 -3.53 -15.87
CA TYR A 65 -7.06 -2.92 -16.38
C TYR A 65 -6.23 -2.29 -15.26
N TRP A 66 -4.93 -2.08 -15.52
CA TRP A 66 -4.06 -1.33 -14.62
C TRP A 66 -4.41 0.16 -14.64
N GLY A 67 -4.61 0.76 -13.47
CA GLY A 67 -4.88 2.20 -13.35
C GLY A 67 -3.75 3.03 -13.97
N GLY A 68 -4.11 4.13 -14.64
CA GLY A 68 -3.14 5.01 -15.30
C GLY A 68 -2.27 5.83 -14.34
N ARG A 69 -2.67 5.95 -13.06
CA ARG A 69 -1.94 6.71 -12.05
C ARG A 69 -0.89 5.84 -11.35
N THR A 70 0.33 6.36 -11.26
CA THR A 70 1.38 5.84 -10.38
C THR A 70 1.27 6.52 -9.00
N TYR A 71 1.35 5.73 -7.94
CA TYR A 71 1.30 6.18 -6.55
C TYR A 71 2.65 6.00 -5.88
N GLN A 72 3.09 6.99 -5.10
CA GLN A 72 4.30 6.89 -4.28
C GLN A 72 4.00 6.11 -3.01
N VAL A 73 4.91 5.23 -2.62
CA VAL A 73 4.80 4.40 -1.41
C VAL A 73 5.84 4.88 -0.41
N GLN A 74 5.42 5.10 0.84
CA GLN A 74 6.34 5.47 1.92
C GLN A 74 7.07 4.27 2.52
N GLY A 75 6.47 3.08 2.44
CA GLY A 75 7.06 1.83 2.91
C GLY A 75 5.99 0.84 3.37
N PHE A 76 6.45 -0.22 4.03
CA PHE A 76 5.60 -1.26 4.61
C PHE A 76 5.75 -1.26 6.13
N ILE A 77 4.66 -1.60 6.82
CA ILE A 77 4.68 -1.90 8.24
C ILE A 77 4.74 -3.41 8.38
N HIS A 78 5.83 -3.94 8.91
CA HIS A 78 5.97 -5.37 9.16
C HIS A 78 5.44 -5.73 10.55
N PRO A 79 4.77 -6.88 10.71
CA PRO A 79 4.40 -7.36 12.02
C PRO A 79 5.68 -7.63 12.81
N TYR A 80 5.78 -7.02 13.98
CA TYR A 80 6.75 -7.44 14.97
C TYR A 80 6.26 -8.77 15.56
N ARG A 81 7.06 -9.83 15.42
CA ARG A 81 6.80 -11.05 16.16
C ARG A 81 7.19 -10.75 17.61
N LEU A 82 6.20 -10.61 18.49
CA LEU A 82 6.45 -10.67 19.93
C LEU A 82 6.73 -12.14 20.28
N ASP A 83 7.91 -12.62 19.92
CA ASP A 83 8.46 -13.78 20.60
C ASP A 83 8.63 -13.32 22.06
N GLY A 84 7.93 -13.96 23.00
CA GLY A 84 7.71 -13.49 24.38
C GLY A 84 8.97 -13.43 25.26
N GLY A 85 10.08 -12.90 24.76
CA GLY A 85 11.33 -12.68 25.48
C GLY A 85 12.21 -11.68 24.71
N ALA A 86 12.34 -10.49 25.30
CA ALA A 86 13.38 -9.47 25.05
C ALA A 86 13.30 -8.61 23.77
N GLY A 87 13.04 -7.31 24.00
CA GLY A 87 13.87 -6.23 23.45
C GLY A 87 13.49 -5.67 22.08
N PHE A 88 12.80 -4.54 22.08
CA PHE A 88 12.61 -3.69 20.90
C PHE A 88 13.89 -2.89 20.61
N THR A 89 14.54 -3.19 19.48
CA THR A 89 15.52 -2.29 18.85
C THR A 89 14.96 -1.86 17.50
N VAL A 90 14.54 -0.61 17.39
CA VAL A 90 14.23 0.03 16.10
C VAL A 90 15.51 0.59 15.49
N SER A 91 15.97 -0.07 14.43
CA SER A 91 16.93 0.54 13.50
C SER A 91 16.18 1.40 12.50
N ALA A 92 15.83 2.62 12.90
CA ALA A 92 15.52 3.66 11.93
C ALA A 92 16.85 4.25 11.44
N THR A 93 17.29 3.88 10.24
CA THR A 93 18.40 4.58 9.57
C THR A 93 17.82 5.84 8.93
N PRO A 94 18.14 7.06 9.38
CA PRO A 94 17.86 8.26 8.62
C PRO A 94 18.84 8.28 7.43
N ARG A 95 18.34 8.43 6.20
CA ARG A 95 19.22 8.76 5.08
C ARG A 95 19.77 10.17 5.29
N SER A 96 21.10 10.29 5.21
CA SER A 96 21.86 11.55 5.10
C SER A 96 21.64 12.22 3.75
#